data_AF-A0AA88J365-F1
#
_entry.id   AF-A0AA88J365-F1
#
_cell.length_a   1.000
_cell.length_b   1.000
_cell.length_c   1.000
_cell.angle_alpha   90.00
_cell.angle_beta   90.00
_cell.angle_gamma   90.00
#
_symmetry.space_group_name_H-M   'P 1'
#
loop_
_entity.id
_entity.type
_entity.pdbx_description
1 polymer ?
#
loop_
_entity_poly.entity_id
_entity_poly.type
_entity_poly.pdbx_seq_one_letter_code
_entity_poly.pdbx_strand_id
1 'polypeptide(L)'
;MLWLINEIQINLDPDEYIVKVSGHIGCSKLAQRTEVVRSLTFKTSKQKTYGPYGTAEGTPFDFPIEKGKLVGFKGASGDLLDAIGFYVSP
;
A
#
# COMPACT_ATOMS: atom_id res chain seq x y z
N MET A 1 26.67 8.57 -2.11
CA MET A 1 25.95 7.67 -1.19
C MET A 1 24.56 7.47 -1.78
N LEU A 2 24.43 6.51 -2.70
CA LEU A 2 23.14 6.19 -3.33
C LEU A 2 22.26 5.49 -2.29
N TRP A 3 21.06 6.01 -2.04
CA TRP A 3 20.05 5.28 -1.30
C TRP A 3 19.73 4.01 -2.09
N LEU A 4 19.96 2.83 -1.49
CA LEU A 4 19.46 1.57 -2.02
C LEU A 4 17.94 1.66 -2.07
N ILE A 5 17.37 1.82 -3.25
CA ILE A 5 15.96 1.53 -3.48
C ILE A 5 15.87 0.01 -3.34
N ASN A 6 15.39 -0.47 -2.18
CA ASN A 6 15.07 -1.88 -2.03
C ASN A 6 13.79 -2.12 -2.83
N GLU A 7 13.94 -2.74 -3.99
CA GLU A 7 12.80 -3.26 -4.74
C GLU A 7 12.18 -4.42 -3.96
N ILE A 8 10.86 -4.38 -3.80
CA ILE A 8 10.10 -5.41 -3.09
C ILE A 8 9.09 -5.98 -4.08
N GLN A 9 9.17 -7.29 -4.31
CA GLN A 9 8.24 -8.01 -5.15
C GLN A 9 7.28 -8.85 -4.29
N ILE A 10 5.98 -8.67 -4.50
CA ILE A 10 4.93 -9.48 -3.90
C ILE A 10 4.42 -10.44 -4.97
N ASN A 11 4.73 -11.73 -4.81
CA ASN A 11 4.24 -12.78 -5.69
C ASN A 11 3.06 -13.50 -5.02
N LEU A 12 1.92 -13.50 -5.71
CA LEU A 12 0.72 -14.22 -5.30
C LEU A 12 0.61 -15.52 -6.10
N ASP A 13 0.09 -16.57 -5.45
CA ASP A 13 -0.27 -17.80 -6.16
C ASP A 13 -1.44 -17.52 -7.15
N PRO A 14 -1.65 -18.35 -8.19
CA PRO A 14 -2.71 -18.12 -9.18
C PRO A 14 -4.14 -18.00 -8.62
N ASP A 15 -4.41 -18.62 -7.47
CA ASP A 15 -5.68 -18.60 -6.74
C ASP A 15 -5.66 -17.64 -5.53
N GLU A 16 -4.56 -16.93 -5.29
CA GLU A 16 -4.38 -16.00 -4.20
C GLU A 16 -4.69 -14.56 -4.64
N TYR A 17 -5.42 -13.82 -3.81
CA TYR A 17 -5.80 -12.44 -4.10
C TYR A 17 -5.78 -11.61 -2.81
N ILE A 18 -5.65 -10.29 -2.98
CA ILE A 18 -5.65 -9.35 -1.85
C ILE A 18 -7.06 -9.26 -1.27
N VAL A 19 -7.17 -9.38 0.05
CA VAL A 19 -8.43 -9.24 0.82
C VAL A 19 -8.45 -8.02 1.73
N LYS A 20 -7.29 -7.38 1.93
CA LYS A 20 -7.19 -6.15 2.71
C LYS A 20 -5.93 -5.38 2.34
N VAL A 21 -6.07 -4.06 2.27
CA VAL A 21 -4.96 -3.12 2.21
C VAL A 21 -5.06 -2.21 3.43
N SER A 22 -3.95 -2.00 4.13
CA SER A 22 -3.87 -1.06 5.24
C SER A 22 -2.56 -0.29 5.21
N GLY A 23 -2.47 0.78 5.98
CA GLY A 23 -1.28 1.61 5.97
C GLY A 23 -1.38 2.85 6.83
N HIS A 24 -0.50 3.80 6.56
CA HIS A 24 -0.48 5.10 7.22
C HIS A 24 -0.29 6.18 6.15
N ILE A 25 -0.91 7.33 6.37
CA ILE A 25 -0.66 8.57 5.64
C ILE A 25 -0.09 9.61 6.61
N GLY A 26 0.71 10.54 6.11
CA GLY A 26 1.25 11.61 6.93
C GLY A 26 2.33 12.42 6.22
N CYS A 27 2.73 13.52 6.84
CA CYS A 27 3.76 14.40 6.30
C CYS A 27 5.13 13.71 6.23
N SER A 28 5.80 13.81 5.08
CA SER A 28 7.19 13.36 4.94
C SER A 28 8.14 14.55 4.83
N LYS A 29 9.30 14.49 5.52
CA LYS A 29 10.38 15.47 5.32
C LYS A 29 10.90 15.46 3.89
N LEU A 30 10.83 14.32 3.21
CA LEU A 30 11.25 14.17 1.82
C LEU A 30 10.26 14.80 0.83
N ALA A 31 8.96 14.84 1.16
CA ALA A 31 7.93 15.45 0.32
C ALA A 31 7.58 16.89 0.74
N GLN A 32 8.58 17.64 1.23
CA GLN A 32 8.42 19.05 1.65
C GLN A 32 7.27 19.26 2.65
N ARG A 33 7.03 18.29 3.54
CA ARG A 33 5.92 18.26 4.52
C ARG A 33 4.52 18.12 3.93
N THR A 34 4.37 17.72 2.69
CA THR A 34 3.09 17.29 2.11
C THR A 34 2.72 15.91 2.66
N GLU A 35 1.41 15.67 2.81
CA GLU A 35 0.88 14.36 3.21
C GLU A 35 1.06 13.34 2.07
N VAL A 36 1.61 12.17 2.42
CA VAL A 36 1.90 11.08 1.47
C VAL A 36 1.51 9.74 2.10
N VAL A 37 1.47 8.68 1.31
CA VAL A 37 1.42 7.31 1.81
C VAL A 37 2.75 6.98 2.48
N ARG A 38 2.70 6.75 3.79
CA ARG A 38 3.88 6.49 4.65
C ARG A 38 4.17 5.01 4.78
N SER A 39 3.14 4.17 4.79
CA SER A 39 3.30 2.72 4.77
C SER A 39 2.17 1.99 4.05
N LEU A 40 2.47 0.81 3.51
CA LEU A 40 1.50 -0.13 2.97
C LEU A 40 1.68 -1.54 3.53
N THR A 41 0.56 -2.19 3.82
CA THR A 41 0.47 -3.60 4.20
C THR A 41 -0.64 -4.25 3.39
N PHE A 42 -0.36 -5.42 2.81
CA PHE A 42 -1.33 -6.21 2.06
C PHE A 42 -1.59 -7.53 2.78
N LYS A 43 -2.85 -7.91 2.93
CA LYS A 43 -3.25 -9.25 3.40
C LYS A 43 -3.97 -9.98 2.28
N THR A 44 -3.72 -11.28 2.14
CA THR A 44 -4.26 -12.11 1.06
C THR A 44 -5.30 -13.12 1.55
N SER A 45 -6.02 -13.72 0.61
CA SER A 45 -7.01 -14.78 0.83
C SER A 45 -6.41 -16.01 1.52
N LYS A 46 -5.12 -16.28 1.30
CA LYS A 46 -4.35 -17.35 1.97
C LYS A 46 -3.77 -16.94 3.32
N GLN A 47 -4.23 -15.83 3.90
CA GLN A 47 -3.79 -15.27 5.17
C GLN A 47 -2.30 -14.85 5.22
N LYS A 48 -1.63 -14.71 4.06
CA LYS A 48 -0.29 -14.12 3.99
C LYS A 48 -0.38 -12.61 4.22
N THR A 49 0.62 -12.05 4.90
CA THR A 49 0.74 -10.61 5.15
C THR A 49 2.07 -10.10 4.60
N TYR A 50 2.00 -9.05 3.78
CA TYR A 50 3.14 -8.41 3.13
C TYR A 50 3.24 -6.96 3.62
N GLY A 51 4.32 -6.65 4.34
CA GLY A 51 4.56 -5.34 4.95
C GLY A 51 4.64 -5.39 6.48
N PRO A 52 4.63 -4.23 7.17
CA PRO A 52 4.51 -2.90 6.58
C PRO A 52 5.75 -2.51 5.77
N TYR A 53 5.52 -1.96 4.57
CA TYR A 53 6.56 -1.35 3.75
C TYR A 53 6.51 0.16 3.95
N GLY A 54 7.64 0.78 4.29
CA GLY A 54 7.71 2.18 4.68
C GLY A 54 7.69 2.37 6.20
N THR A 55 7.16 3.49 6.68
CA THR A 55 7.14 3.87 8.10
C THR A 55 5.70 3.97 8.60
N ALA A 56 5.33 3.16 9.58
CA ALA A 56 4.01 3.15 10.20
C ALA A 56 3.81 4.32 11.18
N GLU A 57 3.83 5.54 10.65
CA GLU A 57 3.68 6.80 11.38
C GLU A 57 2.67 7.71 10.68
N GLY A 58 1.88 8.43 11.48
CA GLY A 58 0.83 9.32 11.01
C GLY A 58 -0.56 8.72 11.22
N THR A 59 -1.49 9.05 10.32
CA THR A 59 -2.89 8.61 10.39
C THR A 59 -3.02 7.22 9.79
N PRO A 60 -3.45 6.19 10.53
CA PRO A 60 -3.67 4.87 9.98
C PRO A 60 -4.89 4.86 9.05
N PHE A 61 -4.85 4.01 8.03
CA PHE A 61 -6.01 3.66 7.22
C PHE A 61 -6.16 2.15 7.07
N ASP A 62 -7.39 1.71 6.89
CA ASP A 62 -7.75 0.31 6.73
C ASP A 62 -8.81 0.16 5.64
N PHE A 63 -8.59 -0.78 4.71
CA PHE A 63 -9.50 -1.07 3.61
C PHE A 63 -9.70 -2.59 3.49
N PRO A 64 -10.64 -3.17 4.25
CA PRO A 64 -11.05 -4.56 4.08
C PRO A 64 -11.89 -4.71 2.80
N ILE A 65 -11.62 -5.75 2.02
CA ILE A 65 -12.40 -6.09 0.82
C ILE A 65 -13.40 -7.17 1.21
N GLU A 66 -14.60 -6.75 1.62
CA GLU A 66 -15.63 -7.68 2.10
C GLU A 66 -16.38 -8.40 0.97
N LYS A 67 -16.54 -7.73 -0.17
CA LYS A 67 -17.20 -8.27 -1.37
C LYS A 67 -16.41 -7.90 -2.62
N GLY A 68 -16.25 -8.87 -3.51
CA GLY A 68 -15.50 -8.70 -4.75
C GLY A 68 -13.99 -8.90 -4.58
N LYS A 69 -13.23 -8.50 -5.60
CA LYS A 69 -11.77 -8.58 -5.67
C LYS A 69 -11.18 -7.23 -6.03
N LEU A 70 -10.01 -6.92 -5.48
CA LEU A 70 -9.18 -5.83 -5.97
C LEU A 70 -8.66 -6.19 -7.36
N VAL A 71 -9.09 -5.44 -8.37
CA VAL A 71 -8.77 -5.67 -9.79
C VAL A 71 -7.88 -4.59 -10.39
N GLY A 72 -7.59 -3.54 -9.64
CA GLY A 72 -6.69 -2.50 -10.08
C GLY A 72 -6.40 -1.47 -9.00
N PHE A 73 -5.41 -0.63 -9.31
CA PHE A 73 -4.99 0.49 -8.48
C PHE A 73 -5.16 1.80 -9.25
N LYS A 74 -5.38 2.88 -8.51
CA LYS A 74 -5.20 4.26 -8.99
C LYS A 74 -4.41 5.03 -7.94
N GLY A 75 -3.74 6.10 -8.34
CA GLY A 75 -2.96 6.87 -7.38
C GLY A 75 -2.40 8.14 -7.97
N ALA A 76 -1.67 8.87 -7.14
CA ALA A 76 -0.87 10.02 -7.50
C ALA A 76 0.53 9.85 -6.91
N SER A 77 1.56 10.25 -7.64
CA SER A 77 2.94 10.16 -7.21
C SER A 77 3.76 11.34 -7.70
N GLY A 78 4.56 11.91 -6.81
CA GLY A 78 5.67 12.81 -7.10
C GLY A 78 7.00 12.14 -6.71
N ASP A 79 7.73 12.76 -5.79
CA ASP A 79 8.96 12.17 -5.21
C ASP A 79 8.66 10.92 -4.36
N LEU A 80 7.44 10.81 -3.83
CA LEU A 80 6.91 9.68 -3.08
C LEU A 80 5.51 9.32 -3.62
N LEU A 81 4.91 8.26 -3.06
CA LEU A 81 3.52 7.92 -3.33
C LEU A 81 2.60 8.86 -2.54
N ASP A 82 2.01 9.84 -3.22
CA ASP A 82 1.18 10.86 -2.56
C ASP A 82 -0.18 10.28 -2.14
N ALA A 83 -0.80 9.48 -3.02
CA ALA A 83 -2.10 8.87 -2.77
C ALA A 83 -2.26 7.53 -3.48
N ILE A 84 -3.07 6.65 -2.88
CA ILE A 84 -3.44 5.35 -3.45
C ILE A 84 -4.94 5.10 -3.28
N GLY A 85 -5.53 4.47 -4.28
CA GLY A 85 -6.92 4.01 -4.29
C GLY A 85 -7.03 2.69 -5.03
N PHE A 86 -8.17 2.02 -4.85
CA PHE A 86 -8.39 0.64 -5.29
C PHE A 86 -9.65 0.54 -6.15
N TYR A 87 -9.58 -0.24 -7.22
CA TYR A 87 -10.75 -0.67 -7.98
C TYR A 87 -11.17 -2.05 -7.50
N VAL A 88 -12.45 -2.18 -7.12
CA VAL A 88 -13.04 -3.44 -6.68
C VAL A 88 -14.16 -3.82 -7.63
N SER A 89 -14.12 -5.06 -8.11
CA SER A 89 -15.18 -5.68 -8.93
C SER A 89 -15.80 -6.84 -8.16
N PRO A 90 -17.12 -7.11 -8.31
CA PRO A 90 -17.73 -8.36 -7.84
C PRO A 90 -16.96 -9.60 -8.29
#